data_AF-A0A350QYF1-F1
#
_entry.id   AF-A0A350QYF1-F1
#
_cell.length_a   1.000
_cell.length_b   1.000
_cell.length_c   1.000
_cell.angle_alpha   90.00
_cell.angle_beta   90.00
_cell.angle_gamma   90.00
#
_symmetry.space_group_name_H-M   'P 1'
#
loop_
_entity.id
_entity.type
_entity.pdbx_description
1 polymer ?
#
loop_
_entity_poly.entity_id
_entity_poly.type
_entity_poly.pdbx_seq_one_letter_code
_entity_poly.pdbx_strand_id
1 'polypeptide(L)'
;MKTLLAFALLAITSASVWAGNDALHSWTDLQGRTLQASFVKADATTVTIKWNGKVVSIPLATLSPASQALARRLSQAAAPPTVGMHSWTDTQGRTLQAVFLKSDGVMVTLNWNGRVVPIPLATLSPASQKLARELASAKATPSKPSSPPPPTLEPTPADGELSLDAEHKWASTDGNVIKAKFLSLEGEDLNLGLFGGRRESSVPLSRLSPDSQALAKKLHGIYQEKEKKAIQAAKKRKSMKVPDLADNSLDDMHVWKSSDGNVIEAMFVAADESVLTLVMKQNPSRPYEIPWNRLDEPSQALGEGLRRLKEKLMPKNPRIIPAKGGRLASYGEGKWKGYNTVLESAIYDVALSSSGHTVNIWLKEFGSNKNAGDGDRATERPLQVHFRAIYWLKNDGKRRVRKYRKVVSFESPPEVSMDREETTLKGTYDNNSTFEYTMEINHRGLSFWGKMKESSGEEHPTVFYIVMQTPNIAPEATKEGLTLTAIKEIVGTGALYVDPLESKRIKLPMAEKWDDLRKEYNGRTANPIKTAELNGKPFGSHKIMLAPTNVKGMHFHWGKGYSGMFPFQSIYLSYRTEEAMKAIESYGEGKVDSDRLIIPKNKRLNVKIIRGRG
;
A
#
# COMPACT_ATOMS: atom_id res chain seq x y z
N MET A 1 -8.15 -34.19 -28.64
CA MET A 1 -8.50 -32.86 -28.07
C MET A 1 -7.82 -32.72 -26.74
N LYS A 2 -6.89 -31.76 -26.62
CA LYS A 2 -6.11 -31.49 -25.41
C LYS A 2 -6.85 -30.44 -24.59
N THR A 3 -7.44 -30.84 -23.47
CA THR A 3 -8.01 -29.94 -22.46
C THR A 3 -6.88 -29.40 -21.60
N LEU A 4 -6.49 -28.14 -21.81
CA LEU A 4 -5.69 -27.38 -20.85
C LEU A 4 -6.56 -27.09 -19.63
N LEU A 5 -6.28 -27.73 -18.49
CA LEU A 5 -6.86 -27.32 -17.22
C LEU A 5 -6.09 -26.12 -16.65
N ALA A 6 -6.77 -24.99 -16.61
CA ALA A 6 -6.37 -23.79 -15.89
C ALA A 6 -6.41 -24.05 -14.38
N PHE A 7 -5.34 -23.72 -13.66
CA PHE A 7 -5.32 -23.67 -12.20
C PHE A 7 -6.04 -22.40 -11.74
N ALA A 8 -7.32 -22.55 -11.38
CA ALA A 8 -8.07 -21.51 -10.67
C ALA A 8 -7.63 -21.49 -9.19
N LEU A 9 -7.02 -20.38 -8.77
CA LEU A 9 -6.72 -20.10 -7.37
C LEU A 9 -7.95 -19.42 -6.75
N LEU A 10 -8.61 -20.07 -5.80
CA LEU A 10 -9.64 -19.43 -4.97
C LEU A 10 -9.49 -19.83 -3.50
N ALA A 11 -9.79 -18.84 -2.66
CA ALA A 11 -10.02 -18.84 -1.21
C ALA A 11 -8.79 -18.80 -0.29
N ILE A 12 -8.60 -17.62 0.28
CA ILE A 12 -7.81 -17.31 1.46
C ILE A 12 -8.61 -17.77 2.69
N THR A 13 -8.07 -18.70 3.47
CA THR A 13 -8.50 -18.94 4.86
C THR A 13 -7.27 -18.97 5.75
N SER A 14 -7.19 -18.00 6.65
CA SER A 14 -6.19 -17.88 7.71
C SER A 14 -6.51 -18.85 8.85
N ALA A 15 -5.57 -19.72 9.24
CA ALA A 15 -5.11 -19.91 10.62
C ALA A 15 -4.33 -21.23 10.84
N SER A 16 -3.32 -21.12 11.72
CA SER A 16 -2.64 -22.14 12.53
C SER A 16 -1.39 -22.80 11.95
N VAL A 17 -0.25 -22.38 12.49
CA VAL A 17 1.06 -23.03 12.37
C VAL A 17 0.99 -24.41 13.05
N TRP A 18 1.18 -25.47 12.28
CA TRP A 18 1.59 -26.77 12.79
C TRP A 18 3.04 -26.98 12.37
N ALA A 19 3.90 -27.27 13.35
CA ALA A 19 5.28 -27.66 13.14
C ALA A 19 5.30 -29.06 12.50
N GLY A 20 5.37 -29.11 11.18
CA GLY A 20 5.74 -30.29 10.40
C GLY A 20 7.25 -30.28 10.16
N ASN A 21 7.88 -31.45 10.27
CA ASN A 21 9.28 -31.68 10.01
C ASN A 21 9.70 -31.01 8.67
N ASP A 22 10.64 -30.06 8.68
CA ASP A 22 11.04 -29.27 7.49
C ASP A 22 11.94 -30.08 6.52
N ALA A 23 11.81 -31.42 6.52
CA ALA A 23 12.49 -32.30 5.57
C ALA A 23 11.90 -32.10 4.16
N LEU A 24 12.75 -31.73 3.20
CA LEU A 24 12.37 -31.53 1.81
C LEU A 24 12.22 -32.88 1.09
N HIS A 25 11.11 -33.02 0.37
CA HIS A 25 10.83 -34.19 -0.45
C HIS A 25 10.55 -33.79 -1.91
N SER A 26 10.90 -34.68 -2.84
CA SER A 26 10.55 -34.55 -4.25
C SER A 26 9.11 -34.95 -4.52
N TRP A 27 8.31 -34.01 -5.01
CA TRP A 27 6.92 -34.21 -5.42
C TRP A 27 6.82 -34.10 -6.94
N THR A 28 6.47 -35.20 -7.59
CA THR A 28 6.40 -35.33 -9.05
C THR A 28 4.95 -35.51 -9.48
N ASP A 29 4.50 -34.70 -10.43
CA ASP A 29 3.16 -34.81 -11.01
C ASP A 29 3.07 -35.87 -12.13
N LEU A 30 1.86 -36.09 -12.65
CA LEU A 30 1.61 -37.03 -13.76
C LEU A 30 2.33 -36.64 -15.07
N GLN A 31 2.77 -35.39 -15.20
CA GLN A 31 3.52 -34.90 -16.36
C GLN A 31 5.05 -34.99 -16.17
N GLY A 32 5.51 -35.56 -15.05
CA GLY A 32 6.93 -35.70 -14.73
C GLY A 32 7.60 -34.44 -14.20
N ARG A 33 6.84 -33.36 -13.94
CA ARG A 33 7.38 -32.14 -13.33
C ARG A 33 7.59 -32.37 -11.85
N THR A 34 8.77 -32.03 -11.34
CA THR A 34 9.17 -32.29 -9.95
C THR A 34 9.44 -30.99 -9.20
N LEU A 35 8.94 -30.89 -7.97
CA LEU A 35 9.24 -29.80 -7.04
C LEU A 35 9.76 -30.33 -5.71
N GLN A 36 10.51 -29.51 -4.97
CA GLN A 36 11.03 -29.83 -3.64
C GLN A 36 10.23 -29.06 -2.59
N ALA A 37 9.57 -29.77 -1.66
CA ALA A 37 8.75 -29.16 -0.62
C ALA A 37 8.67 -30.04 0.63
N SER A 38 8.43 -29.44 1.80
CA SER A 38 8.22 -30.20 3.03
C SER A 38 6.78 -30.67 3.15
N PHE A 39 6.60 -31.85 3.74
CA PHE A 39 5.29 -32.47 3.97
C PHE A 39 4.61 -31.83 5.17
N VAL A 40 3.32 -31.47 5.04
CA VAL A 40 2.52 -30.94 6.15
C VAL A 40 1.53 -31.99 6.64
N LYS A 41 0.71 -32.53 5.74
CA LYS A 41 -0.26 -33.62 6.01
C LYS A 41 -0.76 -34.24 4.71
N ALA A 42 -1.38 -35.42 4.78
CA ALA A 42 -2.16 -35.97 3.67
C ALA A 42 -3.43 -36.65 4.19
N ASP A 43 -4.49 -36.61 3.38
CA ASP A 43 -5.71 -37.39 3.55
C ASP A 43 -5.92 -38.34 2.36
N ALA A 44 -7.10 -38.94 2.23
CA ALA A 44 -7.40 -39.89 1.16
C ALA A 44 -7.38 -39.26 -0.25
N THR A 45 -7.51 -37.94 -0.36
CA THR A 45 -7.74 -37.21 -1.62
C THR A 45 -6.67 -36.16 -1.93
N THR A 46 -6.03 -35.59 -0.92
CA THR A 46 -5.08 -34.48 -1.06
C THR A 46 -3.83 -34.65 -0.20
N VAL A 47 -2.72 -34.08 -0.66
CA VAL A 47 -1.51 -33.86 0.13
C VAL A 47 -1.27 -32.37 0.28
N THR A 48 -1.05 -31.92 1.51
CA THR A 48 -0.66 -30.54 1.82
C THR A 48 0.85 -30.49 2.03
N ILE A 49 1.50 -29.61 1.27
CA ILE A 49 2.94 -29.38 1.30
C ILE A 49 3.25 -27.90 1.61
N LYS A 50 4.45 -27.62 2.09
CA LYS A 50 4.98 -26.27 2.25
C LYS A 50 6.07 -26.05 1.22
N TRP A 51 5.79 -25.19 0.23
CA TRP A 51 6.67 -24.89 -0.89
C TRP A 51 6.98 -23.39 -0.91
N ASN A 52 8.28 -23.03 -0.89
CA ASN A 52 8.74 -21.63 -0.83
C ASN A 52 8.04 -20.78 0.26
N GLY A 53 7.82 -21.36 1.43
CA GLY A 53 7.16 -20.69 2.56
C GLY A 53 5.63 -20.58 2.45
N LYS A 54 5.01 -21.07 1.38
CA LYS A 54 3.55 -21.12 1.21
C LYS A 54 3.02 -22.54 1.38
N VAL A 55 1.87 -22.67 2.05
CA VAL A 55 1.17 -23.96 2.20
C VAL A 55 0.26 -24.18 0.99
N VAL A 56 0.43 -25.32 0.32
CA VAL A 56 -0.26 -25.68 -0.93
C VAL A 56 -0.86 -27.07 -0.79
N SER A 57 -2.15 -27.22 -1.10
CA SER A 57 -2.83 -28.53 -1.18
C SER A 57 -2.85 -29.01 -2.63
N ILE A 58 -2.35 -30.22 -2.86
CA ILE A 58 -2.28 -30.87 -4.17
C ILE A 58 -3.15 -32.12 -4.15
N PRO A 59 -4.07 -32.32 -5.12
CA PRO A 59 -4.81 -33.57 -5.24
C PRO A 59 -3.89 -34.76 -5.51
N LEU A 60 -4.02 -35.84 -4.73
CA LEU A 60 -3.19 -37.04 -4.89
C LEU A 60 -3.33 -37.66 -6.28
N ALA A 61 -4.51 -37.56 -6.89
CA ALA A 61 -4.77 -38.03 -8.25
C ALA A 61 -3.94 -37.33 -9.33
N THR A 62 -3.39 -36.14 -9.05
CA THR A 62 -2.52 -35.41 -9.98
C THR A 62 -1.03 -35.72 -9.83
N LEU A 63 -0.67 -36.55 -8.85
CA LEU A 63 0.70 -36.93 -8.56
C LEU A 63 1.07 -38.28 -9.17
N SER A 64 2.36 -38.47 -9.43
CA SER A 64 2.91 -39.76 -9.84
C SER A 64 2.67 -40.84 -8.76
N PRO A 65 2.64 -42.14 -9.13
CA PRO A 65 2.49 -43.23 -8.16
C PRO A 65 3.55 -43.19 -7.05
N ALA A 66 4.77 -42.78 -7.37
CA ALA A 66 5.86 -42.62 -6.41
C ALA A 66 5.56 -41.53 -5.38
N SER A 67 5.07 -40.37 -5.80
CA SER A 67 4.70 -39.27 -4.89
C SER A 67 3.42 -39.56 -4.10
N GLN A 68 2.48 -40.34 -4.65
CA GLN A 68 1.32 -40.84 -3.90
C GLN A 68 1.76 -41.83 -2.81
N ALA A 69 2.66 -42.76 -3.12
CA ALA A 69 3.22 -43.71 -2.15
C ALA A 69 4.02 -42.98 -1.06
N LEU A 70 4.78 -41.95 -1.43
CA LEU A 70 5.49 -41.08 -0.51
C LEU A 70 4.53 -40.33 0.42
N ALA A 71 3.45 -39.74 -0.09
CA ALA A 71 2.43 -39.08 0.75
C ALA A 71 1.82 -40.05 1.77
N ARG A 72 1.50 -41.28 1.34
CA ARG A 72 1.00 -42.33 2.24
C ARG A 72 2.03 -42.70 3.30
N ARG A 73 3.29 -42.93 2.90
CA ARG A 73 4.38 -43.26 3.82
C ARG A 73 4.64 -42.16 4.84
N LEU A 74 4.64 -40.89 4.41
CA LEU A 74 4.84 -39.74 5.30
C LEU A 74 3.63 -39.51 6.21
N SER A 75 2.41 -39.77 5.75
CA SER A 75 1.21 -39.75 6.60
C SER A 75 1.21 -40.85 7.67
N GLN A 76 1.81 -42.01 7.35
CA GLN A 76 1.97 -43.13 8.27
C GLN A 76 3.17 -42.95 9.22
N ALA A 77 4.26 -42.33 8.75
CA ALA A 77 5.43 -42.01 9.57
C ALA A 77 5.19 -40.81 10.49
N ALA A 78 4.23 -39.95 10.17
CA ALA A 78 3.71 -38.90 11.06
C ALA A 78 2.68 -39.44 12.09
N ALA A 79 2.40 -40.75 12.09
CA ALA A 79 1.60 -41.38 13.13
C ALA A 79 2.50 -41.69 14.34
N PRO A 80 2.22 -41.14 15.54
CA PRO A 80 2.87 -41.62 16.75
C PRO A 80 2.47 -43.09 17.01
N PRO A 81 3.31 -43.87 17.72
CA PRO A 81 3.05 -45.27 18.01
C PRO A 81 1.67 -45.48 18.64
N THR A 82 0.92 -46.42 18.08
CA THR A 82 -0.40 -46.88 18.53
C THR A 82 -0.28 -47.64 19.85
N VAL A 83 -0.48 -46.92 20.96
CA VAL A 83 -0.84 -47.50 22.24
C VAL A 83 -2.09 -46.75 22.74
N GLY A 84 -3.23 -47.46 22.87
CA GLY A 84 -4.46 -46.92 23.47
C GLY A 84 -5.52 -46.35 22.53
N MET A 85 -5.46 -46.60 21.22
CA MET A 85 -6.47 -46.13 20.25
C MET A 85 -7.60 -47.17 20.13
N HIS A 86 -8.84 -46.75 20.40
CA HIS A 86 -10.02 -47.60 20.45
C HIS A 86 -11.10 -47.12 19.47
N SER A 87 -11.93 -48.06 19.00
CA SER A 87 -13.10 -47.76 18.16
C SER A 87 -14.30 -47.40 19.02
N TRP A 88 -14.81 -46.18 18.84
CA TRP A 88 -15.96 -45.65 19.55
C TRP A 88 -17.12 -45.53 18.58
N THR A 89 -18.21 -46.24 18.85
CA THR A 89 -19.41 -46.25 18.03
C THR A 89 -20.56 -45.64 18.80
N ASP A 90 -21.29 -44.71 18.19
CA ASP A 90 -22.47 -44.07 18.77
C ASP A 90 -23.76 -44.89 18.60
N THR A 91 -24.86 -44.43 19.20
CA THR A 91 -26.18 -45.07 19.07
C THR A 91 -26.78 -45.00 17.66
N GLN A 92 -26.18 -44.20 16.77
CA GLN A 92 -26.55 -44.08 15.36
C GLN A 92 -25.66 -44.95 14.43
N GLY A 93 -24.73 -45.74 14.98
CA GLY A 93 -23.84 -46.62 14.24
C GLY A 93 -22.64 -45.93 13.58
N ARG A 94 -22.36 -44.66 13.92
CA ARG A 94 -21.18 -43.94 13.42
C ARG A 94 -19.98 -44.30 14.28
N THR A 95 -18.86 -44.66 13.65
CA THR A 95 -17.64 -45.10 14.34
C THR A 95 -16.50 -44.11 14.14
N LEU A 96 -15.77 -43.81 15.22
CA LEU A 96 -14.53 -43.03 15.20
C LEU A 96 -13.40 -43.77 15.94
N GLN A 97 -12.16 -43.52 15.57
CA GLN A 97 -10.97 -44.04 16.26
C GLN A 97 -10.39 -42.95 17.15
N ALA A 98 -10.31 -43.18 18.46
CA ALA A 98 -9.78 -42.19 19.40
C ALA A 98 -9.15 -42.85 20.63
N VAL A 99 -8.24 -42.12 21.28
CA VAL A 99 -7.57 -42.60 22.50
C VAL A 99 -8.42 -42.27 23.72
N PHE A 100 -8.66 -43.27 24.57
CA PHE A 100 -9.34 -43.06 25.84
C PHE A 100 -8.49 -42.22 26.79
N LEU A 101 -9.05 -41.12 27.33
CA LEU A 101 -8.37 -40.33 28.35
C LEU A 101 -8.93 -40.61 29.74
N LYS A 102 -10.25 -40.47 29.91
CA LYS A 102 -10.96 -40.70 31.17
C LYS A 102 -12.47 -40.88 30.95
N SER A 103 -13.14 -41.45 31.94
CA SER A 103 -14.59 -41.42 32.05
C SER A 103 -14.98 -41.10 33.50
N ASP A 104 -16.02 -40.28 33.68
CA ASP A 104 -16.59 -39.91 34.99
C ASP A 104 -17.97 -40.57 35.24
N GLY A 105 -18.32 -41.58 34.44
CA GLY A 105 -19.61 -42.27 34.49
C GLY A 105 -20.74 -41.58 33.73
N VAL A 106 -20.61 -40.29 33.38
CA VAL A 106 -21.59 -39.53 32.59
C VAL A 106 -21.05 -39.19 31.20
N MET A 107 -19.75 -38.88 31.12
CA MET A 107 -19.02 -38.55 29.92
C MET A 107 -17.81 -39.47 29.72
N VAL A 108 -17.45 -39.68 28.47
CA VAL A 108 -16.18 -40.26 28.03
C VAL A 108 -15.37 -39.17 27.35
N THR A 109 -14.18 -38.90 27.85
CA THR A 109 -13.26 -37.94 27.24
C THR A 109 -12.27 -38.69 26.36
N LEU A 110 -12.26 -38.35 25.07
CA LEU A 110 -11.42 -38.98 24.06
C LEU A 110 -10.45 -37.97 23.47
N ASN A 111 -9.23 -38.42 23.15
CA ASN A 111 -8.34 -37.67 22.27
C ASN A 111 -8.60 -38.15 20.83
N TRP A 112 -9.33 -37.33 20.07
CA TRP A 112 -9.61 -37.57 18.67
C TRP A 112 -8.77 -36.62 17.82
N ASN A 113 -7.78 -37.16 17.11
CA ASN A 113 -6.87 -36.40 16.24
C ASN A 113 -6.18 -35.20 16.94
N GLY A 114 -5.74 -35.37 18.18
CA GLY A 114 -5.09 -34.32 18.97
C GLY A 114 -6.05 -33.37 19.68
N ARG A 115 -7.36 -33.54 19.51
CA ARG A 115 -8.41 -32.75 20.17
C ARG A 115 -9.07 -33.55 21.28
N VAL A 116 -9.09 -32.99 22.48
CA VAL A 116 -9.79 -33.56 23.64
C VAL A 116 -11.28 -33.28 23.48
N VAL A 117 -12.07 -34.33 23.27
CA VAL A 117 -13.52 -34.26 23.01
C VAL A 117 -14.26 -35.03 24.12
N PRO A 118 -15.11 -34.36 24.92
CA PRO A 118 -16.02 -35.03 25.83
C PRO A 118 -17.28 -35.48 25.08
N ILE A 119 -17.61 -36.77 25.18
CA ILE A 119 -18.79 -37.40 24.57
C ILE A 119 -19.68 -37.96 25.68
N PRO A 120 -20.99 -37.65 25.71
CA PRO A 120 -21.89 -38.24 26.69
C PRO A 120 -21.97 -39.75 26.55
N LEU A 121 -21.78 -40.50 27.65
CA LEU A 121 -21.76 -41.96 27.63
C LEU A 121 -23.06 -42.55 27.06
N ALA A 122 -24.18 -41.89 27.35
CA ALA A 122 -25.51 -42.26 26.85
C ALA A 122 -25.65 -42.17 25.32
N THR A 123 -24.79 -41.41 24.63
CA THR A 123 -24.78 -41.30 23.17
C THR A 123 -23.96 -42.41 22.50
N LEU A 124 -23.22 -43.21 23.28
CA LEU A 124 -22.41 -44.32 22.77
C LEU A 124 -23.21 -45.62 22.73
N SER A 125 -22.87 -46.49 21.78
CA SER A 125 -23.39 -47.86 21.70
C SER A 125 -23.05 -48.66 22.97
N PRO A 126 -23.84 -49.69 23.34
CA PRO A 126 -23.57 -50.51 24.53
C PRO A 126 -22.15 -51.09 24.56
N ALA A 127 -21.60 -51.46 23.41
CA ALA A 127 -20.23 -51.96 23.28
C ALA A 127 -19.18 -50.88 23.66
N SER A 128 -19.33 -49.65 23.17
CA SER A 128 -18.42 -48.55 23.50
C SER A 128 -18.60 -48.05 24.94
N GLN A 129 -19.81 -48.13 25.50
CA GLN A 129 -20.03 -47.86 26.93
C GLN A 129 -19.35 -48.90 27.82
N LYS A 130 -19.35 -50.17 27.42
CA LYS A 130 -18.65 -51.24 28.15
C LYS A 130 -17.13 -51.05 28.07
N LEU A 131 -16.61 -50.74 26.89
CA LEU A 131 -15.20 -50.44 26.67
C LEU A 131 -14.72 -49.24 27.52
N ALA A 132 -15.53 -48.18 27.62
CA ALA A 132 -15.24 -47.05 28.50
C ALA A 132 -15.06 -47.47 29.98
N ARG A 133 -15.93 -48.36 30.46
CA ARG A 133 -15.89 -48.86 31.84
C ARG A 133 -14.70 -49.77 32.07
N GLU A 134 -14.39 -50.64 31.11
CA GLU A 134 -13.21 -51.53 31.17
C GLU A 134 -11.91 -50.71 31.21
N LEU A 135 -11.78 -49.69 30.36
CA LEU A 135 -10.60 -48.82 30.32
C LEU A 135 -10.49 -47.87 31.52
N ALA A 136 -11.62 -47.46 32.12
CA ALA A 136 -11.63 -46.73 33.38
C ALA A 136 -11.19 -47.61 34.57
N SER A 137 -11.49 -48.91 34.52
CA SER A 137 -11.19 -49.86 35.60
C SER A 137 -9.76 -50.40 35.54
N ALA A 138 -9.18 -50.51 34.34
CA ALA A 138 -7.83 -51.04 34.12
C ALA A 138 -6.70 -50.14 34.66
N LYS A 139 -7.01 -48.92 35.12
CA LYS A 139 -6.03 -47.98 35.71
C LYS A 139 -6.11 -47.88 37.24
N ALA A 140 -6.86 -48.78 37.89
CA ALA A 140 -7.05 -48.77 39.34
C ALA A 140 -6.52 -50.07 40.00
N THR A 141 -5.35 -49.97 40.64
CA THR A 141 -4.96 -50.83 41.77
C THR A 141 -4.33 -49.98 42.90
N PRO A 142 -4.44 -50.41 44.18
CA PRO A 142 -4.79 -49.51 45.30
C PRO A 142 -3.84 -49.54 46.53
N SER A 143 -3.71 -48.43 47.27
CA SER A 143 -4.03 -48.28 48.73
C SER A 143 -3.38 -47.06 49.43
N LYS A 144 -4.26 -46.17 49.96
CA LYS A 144 -4.30 -45.27 51.17
C LYS A 144 -3.01 -44.72 51.86
N PRO A 145 -3.04 -43.55 52.59
CA PRO A 145 -4.22 -42.95 53.22
C PRO A 145 -4.48 -41.42 53.16
N SER A 146 -5.79 -41.11 53.18
CA SER A 146 -6.54 -39.91 53.65
C SER A 146 -5.91 -38.51 53.60
N SER A 147 -6.50 -37.62 52.79
CA SER A 147 -6.73 -36.17 53.03
C SER A 147 -7.61 -35.58 51.88
N PRO A 148 -8.18 -34.37 52.00
CA PRO A 148 -9.58 -34.02 52.27
C PRO A 148 -10.46 -33.85 50.99
N PRO A 149 -11.78 -33.52 51.08
CA PRO A 149 -12.65 -33.35 49.89
C PRO A 149 -12.13 -32.26 48.92
N PRO A 150 -12.57 -32.27 47.64
CA PRO A 150 -12.08 -31.33 46.62
C PRO A 150 -12.38 -29.87 47.03
N PRO A 151 -11.47 -28.92 46.77
CA PRO A 151 -11.76 -27.52 47.06
C PRO A 151 -12.90 -27.06 46.16
N THR A 152 -13.98 -26.61 46.79
CA THR A 152 -14.95 -25.69 46.23
C THR A 152 -14.17 -24.56 45.54
N LEU A 153 -14.32 -24.38 44.23
CA LEU A 153 -13.70 -23.26 43.53
C LEU A 153 -14.39 -21.98 43.98
N GLU A 154 -13.81 -21.30 44.95
CA GLU A 154 -14.37 -20.05 45.45
C GLU A 154 -14.20 -18.91 44.42
N PRO A 155 -15.19 -17.99 44.30
CA PRO A 155 -15.08 -16.80 43.48
C PRO A 155 -13.89 -15.94 43.91
N THR A 156 -13.33 -15.15 42.98
CA THR A 156 -12.22 -14.25 43.33
C THR A 156 -12.75 -13.21 44.33
N PRO A 157 -12.20 -13.13 45.56
CA PRO A 157 -12.67 -12.16 46.53
C PRO A 157 -12.34 -10.74 46.07
N ALA A 158 -13.27 -9.82 46.31
CA ALA A 158 -13.13 -8.43 45.89
C ALA A 158 -12.00 -7.69 46.65
N ASP A 159 -11.57 -8.17 47.81
CA ASP A 159 -10.61 -7.49 48.70
C ASP A 159 -9.13 -7.83 48.44
N GLY A 160 -8.82 -8.54 47.35
CA GLY A 160 -7.45 -8.88 46.93
C GLY A 160 -6.82 -7.87 45.96
N GLU A 161 -5.57 -8.14 45.56
CA GLU A 161 -4.89 -7.40 44.49
C GLU A 161 -5.54 -7.74 43.13
N LEU A 162 -6.30 -6.79 42.57
CA LEU A 162 -7.08 -6.97 41.34
C LEU A 162 -6.36 -6.37 40.13
N SER A 163 -6.36 -7.10 39.02
CA SER A 163 -5.78 -6.66 37.75
C SER A 163 -6.78 -6.77 36.62
N LEU A 164 -6.90 -5.72 35.79
CA LEU A 164 -7.71 -5.75 34.57
C LEU A 164 -7.18 -6.75 33.53
N ASP A 165 -5.90 -7.10 33.59
CA ASP A 165 -5.26 -8.00 32.63
C ASP A 165 -5.33 -9.49 33.02
N ALA A 166 -5.73 -9.77 34.25
CA ALA A 166 -5.91 -11.13 34.77
C ALA A 166 -7.30 -11.69 34.43
N GLU A 167 -7.38 -13.01 34.31
CA GLU A 167 -8.66 -13.71 34.36
C GLU A 167 -9.07 -13.92 35.82
N HIS A 168 -10.31 -13.58 36.14
CA HIS A 168 -10.91 -13.73 37.46
C HIS A 168 -11.92 -14.87 37.48
N LYS A 169 -12.22 -15.40 38.66
CA LYS A 169 -13.26 -16.41 38.88
C LYS A 169 -14.58 -15.72 39.21
N TRP A 170 -15.57 -15.89 38.34
CA TRP A 170 -16.91 -15.30 38.42
C TRP A 170 -17.93 -16.39 38.76
N ALA A 171 -18.70 -16.19 39.81
CA ALA A 171 -19.75 -17.10 40.24
C ALA A 171 -21.14 -16.58 39.85
N SER A 172 -21.98 -17.46 39.32
CA SER A 172 -23.41 -17.18 39.11
C SER A 172 -24.20 -17.31 40.41
N THR A 173 -25.43 -16.79 40.43
CA THR A 173 -26.41 -17.03 41.52
C THR A 173 -26.63 -18.52 41.79
N ASP A 174 -26.53 -19.35 40.75
CA ASP A 174 -26.74 -20.81 40.82
C ASP A 174 -25.50 -21.58 41.31
N GLY A 175 -24.42 -20.88 41.71
CA GLY A 175 -23.20 -21.47 42.24
C GLY A 175 -22.17 -21.95 41.20
N ASN A 176 -22.43 -21.77 39.90
CA ASN A 176 -21.47 -22.11 38.85
C ASN A 176 -20.35 -21.07 38.76
N VAL A 177 -19.09 -21.51 38.74
CA VAL A 177 -17.92 -20.61 38.67
C VAL A 177 -17.21 -20.75 37.33
N ILE A 178 -16.99 -19.63 36.66
CA ILE A 178 -16.27 -19.52 35.39
C ILE A 178 -15.02 -18.65 35.53
N LYS A 179 -14.01 -18.88 34.68
CA LYS A 179 -12.80 -18.06 34.63
C LYS A 179 -12.84 -17.16 33.39
N ALA A 180 -12.76 -15.84 33.58
CA ALA A 180 -12.87 -14.88 32.49
C ALA A 180 -12.14 -13.56 32.80
N LYS A 181 -11.68 -12.86 31.76
CA LYS A 181 -11.11 -11.51 31.87
C LYS A 181 -12.22 -10.45 31.89
N PHE A 182 -12.10 -9.44 32.74
CA PHE A 182 -12.99 -8.29 32.74
C PHE A 182 -12.74 -7.42 31.49
N LEU A 183 -13.81 -7.01 30.79
CA LEU A 183 -13.71 -6.09 29.64
C LEU A 183 -14.32 -4.72 29.97
N SER A 184 -15.61 -4.69 30.29
CA SER A 184 -16.34 -3.48 30.68
C SER A 184 -17.54 -3.83 31.56
N LEU A 185 -18.10 -2.81 32.20
CA LEU A 185 -19.40 -2.85 32.87
C LEU A 185 -20.21 -1.69 32.31
N GLU A 186 -21.28 -2.00 31.58
CA GLU A 186 -22.12 -1.03 30.88
C GLU A 186 -23.53 -1.09 31.48
N GLY A 187 -23.84 -0.12 32.35
CA GLY A 187 -25.05 -0.19 33.17
C GLY A 187 -25.01 -1.39 34.10
N GLU A 188 -25.93 -2.34 33.92
CA GLU A 188 -26.05 -3.58 34.70
C GLU A 188 -25.44 -4.80 34.00
N ASP A 189 -24.84 -4.62 32.81
CA ASP A 189 -24.30 -5.72 32.01
C ASP A 189 -22.78 -5.79 32.10
N LEU A 190 -22.27 -6.91 32.60
CA LEU A 190 -20.85 -7.21 32.71
C LEU A 190 -20.35 -7.93 31.45
N ASN A 191 -19.42 -7.30 30.75
CA ASN A 191 -18.78 -7.87 29.57
C ASN A 191 -17.49 -8.60 29.94
N LEU A 192 -17.42 -9.89 29.60
CA LEU A 192 -16.35 -10.81 29.96
C LEU A 192 -15.69 -11.45 28.74
N GLY A 193 -14.36 -11.49 28.75
CA GLY A 193 -13.55 -12.23 27.78
C GLY A 193 -13.26 -13.65 28.27
N LEU A 194 -13.88 -14.64 27.63
CA LEU A 194 -13.69 -16.07 27.90
C LEU A 194 -12.56 -16.66 27.05
N PHE A 195 -11.95 -17.73 27.54
CA PHE A 195 -10.90 -18.49 26.84
C PHE A 195 -9.71 -17.63 26.40
N GLY A 196 -9.18 -16.78 27.29
CA GLY A 196 -8.13 -15.84 26.95
C GLY A 196 -8.56 -14.74 25.96
N GLY A 197 -9.84 -14.34 25.98
CA GLY A 197 -10.37 -13.26 25.15
C GLY A 197 -10.81 -13.65 23.73
N ARG A 198 -10.89 -14.96 23.42
CA ARG A 198 -11.35 -15.44 22.10
C ARG A 198 -12.87 -15.36 21.90
N ARG A 199 -13.61 -15.18 22.99
CA ARG A 199 -15.05 -15.04 22.98
C ARG A 199 -15.46 -14.02 24.03
N GLU A 200 -16.32 -13.09 23.65
CA GLU A 200 -16.93 -12.14 24.59
C GLU A 200 -18.31 -12.65 25.01
N SER A 201 -18.67 -12.39 26.27
CA SER A 201 -19.98 -12.73 26.82
C SER A 201 -20.44 -11.60 27.72
N SER A 202 -21.65 -11.12 27.48
CA SER A 202 -22.32 -10.16 28.35
C SER A 202 -23.19 -10.90 29.36
N VAL A 203 -23.08 -10.54 30.64
CA VAL A 203 -23.80 -11.19 31.75
C VAL A 203 -24.41 -10.12 32.65
N PRO A 204 -25.74 -10.10 32.85
CA PRO A 204 -26.35 -9.18 33.80
C PRO A 204 -25.83 -9.41 35.22
N LEU A 205 -25.51 -8.33 35.94
CA LEU A 205 -25.01 -8.40 37.33
C LEU A 205 -25.96 -9.17 38.25
N SER A 206 -27.27 -9.08 38.01
CA SER A 206 -28.30 -9.81 38.76
C SER A 206 -28.18 -11.34 38.71
N ARG A 207 -27.47 -11.88 37.71
CA ARG A 207 -27.20 -13.32 37.58
C ARG A 207 -25.89 -13.77 38.24
N LEU A 208 -25.15 -12.83 38.82
CA LEU A 208 -23.89 -13.10 39.50
C LEU A 208 -24.08 -13.14 41.02
N SER A 209 -23.21 -13.91 41.69
CA SER A 209 -23.15 -13.91 43.15
C SER A 209 -22.80 -12.52 43.70
N PRO A 210 -23.16 -12.19 44.95
CA PRO A 210 -22.80 -10.91 45.56
C PRO A 210 -21.30 -10.59 45.48
N ASP A 211 -20.44 -11.60 45.67
CA ASP A 211 -18.98 -11.44 45.56
C ASP A 211 -18.54 -11.07 44.15
N SER A 212 -19.14 -11.69 43.14
CA SER A 212 -18.83 -11.42 41.73
C SER A 212 -19.37 -10.06 41.28
N GLN A 213 -20.50 -9.61 41.84
CA GLN A 213 -20.99 -8.25 41.65
C GLN A 213 -20.06 -7.22 42.29
N ALA A 214 -19.57 -7.47 43.51
CA ALA A 214 -18.60 -6.60 44.19
C ALA A 214 -17.27 -6.53 43.42
N LEU A 215 -16.78 -7.68 42.93
CA LEU A 215 -15.61 -7.77 42.07
C LEU A 215 -15.78 -6.97 40.77
N ALA A 216 -16.91 -7.11 40.08
CA ALA A 216 -17.22 -6.36 38.86
C ALA A 216 -17.17 -4.85 39.10
N LYS A 217 -17.80 -4.37 40.19
CA LYS A 217 -17.80 -2.95 40.56
C LYS A 217 -16.40 -2.43 40.88
N LYS A 218 -15.56 -3.20 41.58
CA LYS A 218 -14.16 -2.81 41.85
C LYS A 218 -13.30 -2.78 40.60
N LEU A 219 -13.38 -3.81 39.75
CA LEU A 219 -12.67 -3.84 38.46
C LEU A 219 -13.14 -2.70 37.54
N HIS A 220 -14.43 -2.37 37.55
CA HIS A 220 -14.95 -1.21 36.84
C HIS A 220 -14.38 0.11 37.38
N GLY A 221 -14.26 0.27 38.71
CA GLY A 221 -13.59 1.43 39.31
C GLY A 221 -12.13 1.56 38.85
N ILE A 222 -11.36 0.45 38.85
CA ILE A 222 -9.98 0.43 38.34
C ILE A 222 -9.93 0.78 36.85
N TYR A 223 -10.88 0.27 36.05
CA TYR A 223 -11.01 0.59 34.63
C TYR A 223 -11.29 2.08 34.41
N GLN A 224 -12.26 2.66 35.12
CA GLN A 224 -12.58 4.08 35.03
C GLN A 224 -11.39 4.96 35.45
N GLU A 225 -10.64 4.59 36.48
CA GLU A 225 -9.42 5.30 36.87
C GLU A 225 -8.35 5.24 35.78
N LYS A 226 -8.14 4.06 35.18
CA LYS A 226 -7.20 3.88 34.07
C LYS A 226 -7.62 4.71 32.85
N GLU A 227 -8.91 4.72 32.50
CA GLU A 227 -9.46 5.52 31.42
C GLU A 227 -9.32 7.02 31.69
N LYS A 228 -9.64 7.47 32.91
CA LYS A 228 -9.46 8.87 33.34
C LYS A 228 -7.99 9.30 33.24
N LYS A 229 -7.06 8.47 33.69
CA LYS A 229 -5.61 8.71 33.54
C LYS A 229 -5.19 8.75 32.06
N ALA A 230 -5.72 7.87 31.22
CA ALA A 230 -5.44 7.87 29.79
C ALA A 230 -5.96 9.16 29.09
N ILE A 231 -7.18 9.60 29.41
CA ILE A 231 -7.76 10.85 28.90
C ILE A 231 -6.92 12.06 29.34
N GLN A 232 -6.49 12.09 30.61
CA GLN A 232 -5.63 13.16 31.12
C GLN A 232 -4.26 13.16 30.43
N ALA A 233 -3.64 11.99 30.24
CA ALA A 233 -2.39 11.85 29.51
C ALA A 233 -2.53 12.31 28.05
N ALA A 234 -3.61 11.93 27.36
CA ALA A 234 -3.90 12.38 26.00
C ALA A 234 -4.11 13.90 25.93
N LYS A 235 -4.85 14.50 26.88
CA LYS A 235 -5.01 15.96 26.99
C LYS A 235 -3.67 16.66 27.20
N LYS A 236 -2.83 16.16 28.12
CA LYS A 236 -1.48 16.67 28.36
C LYS A 236 -0.66 16.62 27.06
N ARG A 237 -0.61 15.46 26.40
CA ARG A 237 0.09 15.24 25.12
C ARG A 237 -0.37 16.21 24.03
N LYS A 238 -1.68 16.38 23.85
CA LYS A 238 -2.27 17.34 22.89
C LYS A 238 -1.99 18.80 23.24
N SER A 239 -1.66 19.13 24.48
CA SER A 239 -1.25 20.47 24.88
C SER A 239 0.26 20.72 24.81
N MET A 240 1.07 19.69 24.50
CA MET A 240 2.53 19.84 24.45
C MET A 240 2.96 20.79 23.33
N LYS A 241 4.03 21.54 23.60
CA LYS A 241 4.77 22.25 22.55
C LYS A 241 5.48 21.22 21.68
N VAL A 242 5.05 21.11 20.43
CA VAL A 242 5.63 20.18 19.45
C VAL A 242 6.82 20.84 18.73
N PRO A 243 7.80 20.06 18.24
CA PRO A 243 8.88 20.59 17.42
C PRO A 243 8.35 21.18 16.11
N ASP A 244 9.12 22.10 15.52
CA ASP A 244 8.87 22.56 14.15
C ASP A 244 9.36 21.48 13.18
N LEU A 245 8.48 21.01 12.29
CA LEU A 245 8.71 19.86 11.43
C LEU A 245 8.52 20.27 9.98
N ALA A 246 9.45 19.86 9.12
CA ALA A 246 9.33 20.03 7.67
C ALA A 246 8.35 19.00 7.09
N ASP A 247 7.82 19.26 5.89
CA ASP A 247 6.82 18.37 5.27
C ASP A 247 7.36 16.94 5.04
N ASN A 248 8.68 16.79 4.81
CA ASN A 248 9.36 15.51 4.64
C ASN A 248 9.68 14.80 5.98
N SER A 249 9.39 15.39 7.13
CA SER A 249 9.67 14.77 8.43
C SER A 249 8.85 13.50 8.69
N LEU A 250 7.81 13.22 7.91
CA LEU A 250 7.09 11.94 7.99
C LEU A 250 7.91 10.76 7.45
N ASP A 251 8.82 11.03 6.51
CA ASP A 251 9.63 10.04 5.82
C ASP A 251 11.02 9.87 6.48
N ASP A 252 11.37 10.78 7.41
CA ASP A 252 12.63 10.76 8.14
C ASP A 252 12.68 9.66 9.21
N MET A 253 13.89 9.14 9.44
CA MET A 253 14.20 8.30 10.60
C MET A 253 14.34 9.18 11.84
N HIS A 254 13.57 8.87 12.88
CA HIS A 254 13.57 9.61 14.14
C HIS A 254 14.15 8.78 15.28
N VAL A 255 14.75 9.47 16.24
CA VAL A 255 15.23 8.89 17.50
C VAL A 255 14.08 8.94 18.51
N TRP A 256 13.69 7.79 19.03
CA TRP A 256 12.66 7.65 20.06
C TRP A 256 13.28 7.12 21.33
N LYS A 257 12.97 7.75 22.46
CA LYS A 257 13.45 7.36 23.77
C LYS A 257 12.28 6.91 24.64
N SER A 258 12.44 5.74 25.24
CA SER A 258 11.49 5.20 26.20
C SER A 258 11.59 5.93 27.55
N SER A 259 10.53 5.83 28.36
CA SER A 259 10.50 6.34 29.74
C SER A 259 11.66 5.84 30.59
N ASP A 260 12.14 4.64 30.30
CA ASP A 260 13.19 3.95 31.06
C ASP A 260 14.59 4.21 30.49
N GLY A 261 14.70 5.06 29.46
CA GLY A 261 15.97 5.53 28.90
C GLY A 261 16.47 4.78 27.67
N ASN A 262 15.84 3.68 27.26
CA ASN A 262 16.21 2.95 26.04
C ASN A 262 15.89 3.79 24.79
N VAL A 263 16.77 3.74 23.79
CA VAL A 263 16.66 4.52 22.56
C VAL A 263 16.50 3.60 21.35
N ILE A 264 15.61 3.96 20.43
CA ILE A 264 15.40 3.29 19.15
C ILE A 264 15.40 4.30 18.00
N GLU A 265 15.78 3.85 16.80
CA GLU A 265 15.69 4.65 15.56
C GLU A 265 14.57 4.05 14.68
N ALA A 266 13.52 4.83 14.42
CA ALA A 266 12.34 4.37 13.68
C ALA A 266 11.65 5.50 12.92
N MET A 267 10.97 5.14 11.83
CA MET A 267 10.12 6.06 11.05
C MET A 267 8.69 6.05 11.60
N PHE A 268 8.04 7.22 11.58
CA PHE A 268 6.65 7.37 11.99
C PHE A 268 5.71 6.79 10.94
N VAL A 269 4.70 6.02 11.36
CA VAL A 269 3.64 5.55 10.46
C VAL A 269 2.32 6.21 10.77
N ALA A 270 1.86 6.09 12.00
CA ALA A 270 0.56 6.60 12.44
C ALA A 270 0.57 6.76 13.96
N ALA A 271 -0.42 7.47 14.48
CA ALA A 271 -0.70 7.41 15.90
C ALA A 271 -2.17 7.67 16.17
N ASP A 272 -2.67 7.04 17.23
CA ASP A 272 -3.99 7.30 17.79
C ASP A 272 -3.86 7.86 19.22
N GLU A 273 -4.94 7.80 19.99
CA GLU A 273 -4.97 8.31 21.37
C GLU A 273 -4.14 7.47 22.35
N SER A 274 -3.92 6.19 22.03
CA SER A 274 -3.35 5.18 22.91
C SER A 274 -1.94 4.75 22.52
N VAL A 275 -1.67 4.63 21.22
CA VAL A 275 -0.43 4.10 20.68
C VAL A 275 0.13 4.95 19.54
N LEU A 276 1.45 4.87 19.43
CA LEU A 276 2.25 5.35 18.32
C LEU A 276 2.70 4.14 17.51
N THR A 277 2.43 4.15 16.20
CA THR A 277 2.85 3.10 15.27
C THR A 277 4.13 3.54 14.55
N LEU A 278 5.18 2.76 14.74
CA LEU A 278 6.52 3.01 14.19
C LEU A 278 6.98 1.84 13.34
N VAL A 279 7.94 2.12 12.46
CA VAL A 279 8.60 1.11 11.65
C VAL A 279 10.11 1.24 11.80
N MET A 280 10.75 0.16 12.26
CA MET A 280 12.19 0.13 12.54
C MET A 280 12.98 0.02 11.23
N LYS A 281 14.13 0.71 11.15
CA LYS A 281 15.04 0.68 9.99
C LYS A 281 15.39 -0.72 9.51
N GLN A 282 15.61 -1.62 10.46
CA GLN A 282 16.08 -2.98 10.20
C GLN A 282 14.94 -3.93 9.82
N ASN A 283 13.68 -3.54 10.03
CA ASN A 283 12.52 -4.38 9.79
C ASN A 283 11.31 -3.55 9.28
N PRO A 284 11.39 -2.97 8.08
CA PRO A 284 10.41 -2.00 7.62
C PRO A 284 9.02 -2.59 7.35
N SER A 285 8.95 -3.91 7.14
CA SER A 285 7.71 -4.62 6.84
C SER A 285 6.83 -4.90 8.06
N ARG A 286 7.30 -4.59 9.28
CA ARG A 286 6.57 -4.91 10.51
C ARG A 286 6.38 -3.64 11.35
N PRO A 287 5.17 -3.07 11.37
CA PRO A 287 4.83 -1.99 12.29
C PRO A 287 4.92 -2.45 13.75
N TYR A 288 5.40 -1.56 14.61
CA TYR A 288 5.47 -1.71 16.06
C TYR A 288 4.59 -0.66 16.71
N GLU A 289 3.67 -1.09 17.56
CA GLU A 289 2.82 -0.20 18.35
C GLU A 289 3.47 0.02 19.72
N ILE A 290 3.73 1.29 20.05
CA ILE A 290 4.29 1.70 21.33
C ILE A 290 3.25 2.56 22.05
N PRO A 291 2.77 2.14 23.23
CA PRO A 291 1.94 2.98 24.07
C PRO A 291 2.62 4.30 24.40
N TRP A 292 1.88 5.42 24.31
CA TRP A 292 2.44 6.76 24.54
C TRP A 292 3.13 6.90 25.90
N ASN A 293 2.61 6.23 26.93
CA ASN A 293 3.15 6.26 28.29
C ASN A 293 4.51 5.55 28.45
N ARG A 294 4.96 4.80 27.45
CA ARG A 294 6.31 4.19 27.42
C ARG A 294 7.36 5.10 26.80
N LEU A 295 6.97 6.27 26.30
CA LEU A 295 7.88 7.23 25.68
C LEU A 295 8.18 8.37 26.65
N ASP A 296 9.38 8.93 26.57
CA ASP A 296 9.72 10.15 27.30
C ASP A 296 8.99 11.38 26.72
N GLU A 297 8.96 12.48 27.46
CA GLU A 297 8.22 13.69 27.05
C GLU A 297 8.67 14.25 25.68
N PRO A 298 9.98 14.34 25.36
CA PRO A 298 10.43 14.73 24.01
C PRO A 298 9.91 13.82 22.90
N SER A 299 9.94 12.50 23.09
CA SER A 299 9.44 11.55 22.09
C SER A 299 7.92 11.62 21.94
N GLN A 300 7.19 11.88 23.03
CA GLN A 300 5.75 12.14 22.97
C GLN A 300 5.45 13.43 22.18
N ALA A 301 6.21 14.51 22.40
CA ALA A 301 6.06 15.76 21.66
C ALA A 301 6.37 15.59 20.18
N LEU A 302 7.44 14.85 19.84
CA LEU A 302 7.79 14.53 18.46
C LEU A 302 6.69 13.72 17.78
N GLY A 303 6.21 12.64 18.41
CA GLY A 303 5.16 11.81 17.86
C GLY A 303 3.84 12.56 17.67
N GLU A 304 3.46 13.44 18.61
CA GLU A 304 2.29 14.31 18.45
C GLU A 304 2.50 15.35 17.34
N GLY A 305 3.71 15.89 17.20
CA GLY A 305 4.09 16.78 16.08
C GLY A 305 3.93 16.07 14.74
N LEU A 306 4.46 14.86 14.60
CA LEU A 306 4.36 14.04 13.38
C LEU A 306 2.91 13.62 13.09
N ARG A 307 2.11 13.30 14.12
CA ARG A 307 0.67 13.04 13.97
C ARG A 307 -0.07 14.25 13.40
N ARG A 308 0.19 15.45 13.94
CA ARG A 308 -0.39 16.72 13.43
C ARG A 308 0.07 17.03 12.02
N LEU A 309 1.35 16.80 11.73
CA LEU A 309 1.90 16.99 10.39
C LEU A 309 1.22 16.07 9.39
N LYS A 310 1.05 14.78 9.72
CA LYS A 310 0.32 13.82 8.88
C LYS A 310 -1.13 14.24 8.65
N GLU A 311 -1.83 14.69 9.69
CA GLU A 311 -3.20 15.19 9.58
C GLU A 311 -3.29 16.46 8.72
N LYS A 312 -2.30 17.36 8.82
CA LYS A 312 -2.18 18.57 7.99
C LYS A 312 -1.92 18.23 6.52
N LEU A 313 -1.05 17.26 6.25
CA LEU A 313 -0.65 16.88 4.89
C LEU A 313 -1.66 15.94 4.21
N MET A 314 -2.30 15.08 4.97
CA MET A 314 -3.27 14.08 4.51
C MET A 314 -4.54 14.13 5.37
N PRO A 315 -5.31 15.24 5.30
CA PRO A 315 -6.56 15.36 6.05
C PRO A 315 -7.57 14.32 5.54
N LYS A 316 -8.31 13.70 6.47
CA LYS A 316 -9.35 12.72 6.12
C LYS A 316 -10.45 13.33 5.25
N ASN A 317 -10.81 14.58 5.56
CA ASN A 317 -11.83 15.36 4.86
C ASN A 317 -11.22 16.69 4.40
N PRO A 318 -10.42 16.69 3.31
CA PRO A 318 -9.78 17.91 2.84
C PRO A 318 -10.81 18.96 2.47
N ARG A 319 -10.60 20.21 2.88
CA ARG A 319 -11.34 21.36 2.36
C ARG A 319 -11.21 21.43 0.84
N ILE A 320 -12.35 21.50 0.14
CA ILE A 320 -12.39 21.67 -1.32
C ILE A 320 -12.65 23.13 -1.68
N ILE A 321 -11.81 23.67 -2.56
CA ILE A 321 -12.04 24.97 -3.22
C ILE A 321 -12.88 24.67 -4.47
N PRO A 322 -14.09 25.24 -4.60
CA PRO A 322 -14.94 24.99 -5.77
C PRO A 322 -14.34 25.60 -7.04
N ALA A 323 -14.72 25.06 -8.19
CA ALA A 323 -14.33 25.60 -9.49
C ALA A 323 -14.85 27.04 -9.65
N LYS A 324 -14.02 27.93 -10.20
CA LYS A 324 -14.39 29.33 -10.43
C LYS A 324 -13.60 29.93 -11.59
N GLY A 325 -14.33 30.42 -12.59
CA GLY A 325 -13.73 30.97 -13.81
C GLY A 325 -12.77 29.99 -14.46
N GLY A 326 -11.56 30.45 -14.79
CA GLY A 326 -10.51 29.64 -15.40
C GLY A 326 -9.76 28.70 -14.45
N ARG A 327 -10.39 28.27 -13.35
CA ARG A 327 -9.82 27.32 -12.40
C ARG A 327 -10.80 26.18 -12.10
N LEU A 328 -10.27 24.96 -12.12
CA LEU A 328 -10.96 23.75 -11.67
C LEU A 328 -11.15 23.77 -10.14
N ALA A 329 -12.08 22.95 -9.66
CA ALA A 329 -12.14 22.63 -8.23
C ALA A 329 -10.82 21.99 -7.79
N SER A 330 -10.38 22.23 -6.56
CA SER A 330 -9.10 21.70 -6.09
C SER A 330 -9.07 21.51 -4.58
N TYR A 331 -8.19 20.62 -4.11
CA TYR A 331 -7.86 20.55 -2.69
C TYR A 331 -7.37 21.91 -2.20
N GLY A 332 -7.95 22.41 -1.11
CA GLY A 332 -7.59 23.70 -0.50
C GLY A 332 -6.47 23.60 0.54
N GLU A 333 -6.16 22.38 0.97
CA GLU A 333 -5.20 22.03 2.01
C GLU A 333 -4.60 20.65 1.74
N GLY A 334 -3.68 20.21 2.60
CA GLY A 334 -2.91 18.99 2.41
C GLY A 334 -1.81 19.12 1.35
N LYS A 335 -1.09 18.01 1.15
CA LYS A 335 0.02 17.90 0.18
C LYS A 335 -0.42 18.10 -1.27
N TRP A 336 -1.71 17.92 -1.56
CA TRP A 336 -2.32 18.10 -2.87
C TRP A 336 -3.03 19.44 -3.06
N LYS A 337 -2.78 20.42 -2.17
CA LYS A 337 -3.32 21.77 -2.29
C LYS A 337 -3.09 22.35 -3.69
N GLY A 338 -4.16 22.85 -4.31
CA GLY A 338 -4.15 23.47 -5.63
C GLY A 338 -4.28 22.49 -6.81
N TYR A 339 -4.43 21.20 -6.55
CA TYR A 339 -4.63 20.15 -7.55
C TYR A 339 -6.06 19.61 -7.57
N ASN A 340 -6.51 19.15 -8.74
CA ASN A 340 -7.85 18.59 -8.95
C ASN A 340 -7.83 17.06 -8.97
N THR A 341 -7.08 16.47 -9.91
CA THR A 341 -6.98 15.02 -10.09
C THR A 341 -5.58 14.58 -9.69
N VAL A 342 -5.47 13.54 -8.88
CA VAL A 342 -4.23 13.04 -8.31
C VAL A 342 -4.15 11.52 -8.52
N LEU A 343 -2.95 11.03 -8.80
CA LEU A 343 -2.61 9.62 -8.73
C LEU A 343 -1.35 9.48 -7.88
N GLU A 344 -1.43 8.70 -6.81
CA GLU A 344 -0.25 8.29 -6.04
C GLU A 344 0.12 6.86 -6.42
N SER A 345 1.36 6.64 -6.85
CA SER A 345 1.86 5.30 -7.17
C SER A 345 3.17 5.00 -6.45
N ALA A 346 3.64 3.76 -6.58
CA ALA A 346 4.90 3.31 -5.99
C ALA A 346 6.15 3.91 -6.68
N ILE A 347 6.04 4.40 -7.92
CA ILE A 347 7.18 4.86 -8.73
C ILE A 347 7.08 6.33 -9.14
N TYR A 348 5.90 6.93 -9.06
CA TYR A 348 5.69 8.35 -9.29
C TYR A 348 4.35 8.81 -8.72
N ASP A 349 4.23 10.10 -8.45
CA ASP A 349 2.94 10.76 -8.28
C ASP A 349 2.64 11.64 -9.48
N VAL A 350 1.36 11.76 -9.84
CA VAL A 350 0.88 12.69 -10.86
C VAL A 350 -0.24 13.53 -10.31
N ALA A 351 -0.26 14.83 -10.63
CA ALA A 351 -1.38 15.69 -10.29
C ALA A 351 -1.69 16.71 -11.38
N LEU A 352 -2.97 16.84 -11.72
CA LEU A 352 -3.53 17.88 -12.57
C LEU A 352 -3.74 19.15 -11.75
N SER A 353 -3.04 20.22 -12.12
CA SER A 353 -3.19 21.55 -11.50
C SER A 353 -4.60 22.10 -11.68
N SER A 354 -5.06 22.90 -10.71
CA SER A 354 -6.30 23.69 -10.81
C SER A 354 -6.36 24.60 -12.03
N SER A 355 -5.24 24.89 -12.69
CA SER A 355 -5.22 25.63 -13.96
C SER A 355 -5.80 24.85 -15.15
N GLY A 356 -5.96 23.52 -15.01
CA GLY A 356 -6.49 22.61 -16.02
C GLY A 356 -5.61 22.38 -17.26
N HIS A 357 -4.43 23.00 -17.32
CA HIS A 357 -3.52 22.87 -18.48
C HIS A 357 -2.11 22.42 -18.11
N THR A 358 -1.84 22.15 -16.83
CA THR A 358 -0.55 21.66 -16.35
C THR A 358 -0.75 20.39 -15.54
N VAL A 359 -0.03 19.34 -15.92
CA VAL A 359 0.07 18.08 -15.20
C VAL A 359 1.50 17.96 -14.66
N ASN A 360 1.62 17.82 -13.35
CA ASN A 360 2.90 17.67 -12.66
C ASN A 360 3.15 16.19 -12.35
N ILE A 361 4.38 15.74 -12.53
CA ILE A 361 4.83 14.36 -12.31
C ILE A 361 6.05 14.40 -11.40
N TRP A 362 5.95 13.78 -10.23
CA TRP A 362 7.07 13.60 -9.31
C TRP A 362 7.52 12.14 -9.37
N LEU A 363 8.80 11.92 -9.70
CA LEU A 363 9.39 10.58 -9.66
C LEU A 363 9.64 10.18 -8.21
N LYS A 364 9.62 8.88 -7.90
CA LYS A 364 9.88 8.37 -6.54
C LYS A 364 11.11 7.48 -6.51
N GLU A 365 12.11 7.81 -5.70
CA GLU A 365 13.35 7.04 -5.64
C GLU A 365 13.13 5.57 -5.23
N PHE A 366 14.12 4.74 -5.59
CA PHE A 366 14.22 3.39 -5.04
C PHE A 366 15.19 3.42 -3.88
N GLY A 367 14.79 2.74 -2.81
CA GLY A 367 15.71 2.12 -1.87
C GLY A 367 16.93 1.54 -2.56
N SER A 368 18.09 2.17 -2.42
CA SER A 368 19.38 1.58 -2.84
C SER A 368 19.71 0.29 -2.06
N ASN A 369 18.99 0.07 -0.95
CA ASN A 369 18.72 -1.21 -0.32
C ASN A 369 17.21 -1.27 -0.06
N LYS A 370 16.65 -2.41 0.38
CA LYS A 370 15.25 -2.54 0.84
C LYS A 370 14.76 -1.44 1.84
N ASN A 371 15.63 -0.53 2.28
CA ASN A 371 15.47 0.38 3.41
C ASN A 371 16.04 1.82 3.16
N ALA A 372 15.96 2.43 1.97
CA ALA A 372 16.44 3.83 1.81
C ALA A 372 15.65 4.68 0.77
N GLY A 373 14.50 5.22 1.17
CA GLY A 373 13.76 6.21 0.36
C GLY A 373 12.76 5.62 -0.65
N ASP A 374 12.26 4.41 -0.38
CA ASP A 374 11.17 3.83 -1.16
C ASP A 374 9.90 4.68 -1.02
N GLY A 375 9.61 5.48 -2.04
CA GLY A 375 8.42 6.33 -2.08
C GLY A 375 8.69 7.84 -1.98
N ASP A 376 9.92 8.24 -1.65
CA ASP A 376 10.32 9.64 -1.55
C ASP A 376 10.46 10.26 -2.93
N ARG A 377 10.09 11.54 -3.07
CA ARG A 377 10.25 12.25 -4.34
C ARG A 377 11.73 12.38 -4.70
N ALA A 378 12.11 11.84 -5.87
CA ALA A 378 13.46 11.95 -6.41
C ALA A 378 13.90 13.40 -6.67
N THR A 379 12.93 14.26 -6.96
CA THR A 379 13.13 15.70 -7.09
C THR A 379 11.94 16.43 -6.50
N GLU A 380 12.19 17.53 -5.76
CA GLU A 380 11.10 18.39 -5.27
C GLU A 380 10.30 19.01 -6.42
N ARG A 381 11.00 19.34 -7.51
CA ARG A 381 10.42 19.94 -8.72
C ARG A 381 9.89 18.86 -9.65
N PRO A 382 8.62 18.92 -10.07
CA PRO A 382 8.05 17.92 -10.96
C PRO A 382 8.51 18.10 -12.41
N LEU A 383 8.50 17.01 -13.16
CA LEU A 383 8.36 17.07 -14.61
C LEU A 383 6.95 17.60 -14.93
N GLN A 384 6.82 18.38 -16.00
CA GLN A 384 5.56 19.03 -16.31
C GLN A 384 5.10 18.70 -17.73
N VAL A 385 3.84 18.30 -17.88
CA VAL A 385 3.16 18.23 -19.17
C VAL A 385 2.19 19.41 -19.25
N HIS A 386 2.29 20.19 -20.33
CA HIS A 386 1.44 21.35 -20.57
C HIS A 386 0.62 21.19 -21.84
N PHE A 387 -0.67 21.49 -21.74
CA PHE A 387 -1.51 21.83 -22.89
C PHE A 387 -1.31 23.32 -23.19
N ARG A 388 -0.72 23.64 -24.35
CA ARG A 388 -0.37 25.02 -24.71
C ARG A 388 -1.15 25.49 -25.91
N ALA A 389 -1.83 26.62 -25.72
CA ALA A 389 -2.44 27.43 -26.75
C ALA A 389 -1.67 28.75 -26.83
N ILE A 390 -0.91 28.96 -27.91
CA ILE A 390 -0.09 30.17 -28.09
C ILE A 390 -0.55 30.98 -29.29
N TYR A 391 -0.21 32.27 -29.27
CA TYR A 391 -0.34 33.17 -30.41
C TYR A 391 0.81 34.18 -30.40
N TRP A 392 0.94 34.95 -31.47
CA TRP A 392 1.95 36.01 -31.59
C TRP A 392 1.27 37.36 -31.77
N LEU A 393 1.75 38.35 -31.02
CA LEU A 393 1.39 39.74 -31.28
C LEU A 393 2.25 40.27 -32.43
N LYS A 394 1.59 40.92 -33.40
CA LYS A 394 2.29 41.77 -34.38
C LYS A 394 3.01 42.88 -33.62
N ASN A 395 4.24 43.17 -34.02
CA ASN A 395 5.07 44.18 -33.38
C ASN A 395 5.86 44.90 -34.47
N ASP A 396 5.39 46.07 -34.89
CA ASP A 396 5.86 46.82 -36.05
C ASP A 396 7.39 47.06 -35.99
N GLY A 397 8.13 46.24 -36.75
CA GLY A 397 9.59 46.32 -36.84
C GLY A 397 10.38 45.73 -35.66
N LYS A 398 9.74 45.10 -34.67
CA LYS A 398 10.41 44.46 -33.51
C LYS A 398 10.24 42.95 -33.50
N ARG A 399 11.00 42.26 -32.65
CA ARG A 399 10.85 40.81 -32.41
C ARG A 399 9.42 40.52 -31.96
N ARG A 400 8.73 39.62 -32.66
CA ARG A 400 7.37 39.17 -32.31
C ARG A 400 7.32 38.62 -30.90
N VAL A 401 6.23 38.94 -30.19
CA VAL A 401 6.04 38.53 -28.80
C VAL A 401 5.08 37.35 -28.77
N ARG A 402 5.57 36.19 -28.31
CA ARG A 402 4.74 35.01 -28.07
C ARG A 402 3.92 35.20 -26.79
N LYS A 403 2.62 34.91 -26.86
CA LYS A 403 1.66 34.94 -25.75
C LYS A 403 0.95 33.59 -25.63
N TYR A 404 0.28 33.39 -24.49
CA TYR A 404 -0.52 32.20 -24.21
C TYR A 404 -1.98 32.63 -24.06
N ARG A 405 -2.90 31.84 -24.62
CA ARG A 405 -4.33 32.02 -24.39
C ARG A 405 -4.66 31.70 -22.93
N LYS A 406 -5.39 32.58 -22.26
CA LYS A 406 -5.82 32.37 -20.86
C LYS A 406 -7.14 31.63 -20.82
N VAL A 407 -7.22 30.53 -20.05
CA VAL A 407 -8.50 29.86 -19.79
C VAL A 407 -9.39 30.78 -18.97
N VAL A 408 -10.61 31.02 -19.42
CA VAL A 408 -11.59 31.92 -18.79
C VAL A 408 -12.66 31.14 -18.03
N SER A 409 -13.07 29.98 -18.55
CA SER A 409 -14.09 29.13 -17.94
C SER A 409 -13.87 27.67 -18.27
N PHE A 410 -14.43 26.80 -17.43
CA PHE A 410 -14.58 25.38 -17.69
C PHE A 410 -16.07 25.04 -17.82
N GLU A 411 -16.40 24.19 -18.78
CA GLU A 411 -17.72 23.58 -18.94
C GLU A 411 -17.76 22.31 -18.11
N SER A 412 -18.69 22.24 -17.14
CA SER A 412 -18.86 21.08 -16.25
C SER A 412 -17.54 20.55 -15.67
N PRO A 413 -16.75 21.40 -14.97
CA PRO A 413 -15.44 21.01 -14.45
C PRO A 413 -15.57 19.82 -13.50
N PRO A 414 -14.68 18.83 -13.58
CA PRO A 414 -14.76 17.65 -12.73
C PRO A 414 -14.48 17.99 -11.27
N GLU A 415 -15.07 17.22 -10.36
CA GLU A 415 -14.74 17.26 -8.94
C GLU A 415 -13.30 16.84 -8.68
N VAL A 416 -12.79 17.08 -7.47
CA VAL A 416 -11.48 16.55 -7.09
C VAL A 416 -11.51 15.02 -7.02
N SER A 417 -10.40 14.35 -7.29
CA SER A 417 -10.35 12.88 -7.21
C SER A 417 -8.92 12.36 -7.06
N MET A 418 -8.79 11.25 -6.32
CA MET A 418 -7.58 10.42 -6.27
C MET A 418 -7.71 9.10 -7.06
N ASP A 419 -8.90 8.81 -7.61
CA ASP A 419 -9.24 7.51 -8.21
C ASP A 419 -9.55 7.61 -9.71
N ARG A 420 -9.52 8.83 -10.27
CA ARG A 420 -9.89 9.09 -11.65
C ARG A 420 -8.75 8.80 -12.61
N GLU A 421 -8.93 7.77 -13.45
CA GLU A 421 -7.94 7.42 -14.47
C GLU A 421 -8.03 8.25 -15.76
N GLU A 422 -9.22 8.67 -16.20
CA GLU A 422 -9.40 9.50 -17.41
C GLU A 422 -10.08 10.82 -17.04
N THR A 423 -9.52 11.94 -17.49
CA THR A 423 -10.09 13.28 -17.27
C THR A 423 -10.21 14.02 -18.60
N THR A 424 -11.44 14.37 -18.97
CA THR A 424 -11.72 15.29 -20.09
C THR A 424 -12.11 16.66 -19.53
N LEU A 425 -11.42 17.70 -19.99
CA LEU A 425 -11.69 19.08 -19.65
C LEU A 425 -12.19 19.82 -20.88
N LYS A 426 -13.29 20.55 -20.73
CA LYS A 426 -13.82 21.46 -21.74
C LYS A 426 -13.89 22.87 -21.18
N GLY A 427 -13.73 23.87 -22.03
CA GLY A 427 -13.76 25.25 -21.58
C GLY A 427 -13.54 26.25 -22.69
N THR A 428 -13.39 27.52 -22.28
CA THR A 428 -13.26 28.66 -23.19
C THR A 428 -12.01 29.47 -22.85
N TYR A 429 -11.33 29.95 -23.90
CA TYR A 429 -10.19 30.86 -23.83
C TYR A 429 -10.62 32.33 -23.89
N ASP A 430 -9.69 33.24 -23.61
CA ASP A 430 -9.88 34.69 -23.64
C ASP A 430 -10.28 35.28 -25.01
N ASN A 431 -10.09 34.53 -26.09
CA ASN A 431 -10.57 34.88 -27.43
C ASN A 431 -11.87 34.17 -27.83
N ASN A 432 -12.63 33.64 -26.86
CA ASN A 432 -13.85 32.85 -27.07
C ASN A 432 -13.66 31.53 -27.83
N SER A 433 -12.41 31.12 -28.12
CA SER A 433 -12.14 29.79 -28.64
C SER A 433 -12.43 28.74 -27.58
N THR A 434 -13.01 27.61 -27.98
CA THR A 434 -13.27 26.50 -27.06
C THR A 434 -12.18 25.45 -27.15
N PHE A 435 -11.99 24.67 -26.08
CA PHE A 435 -11.05 23.57 -26.05
C PHE A 435 -11.66 22.32 -25.44
N GLU A 436 -11.10 21.17 -25.80
CA GLU A 436 -11.35 19.88 -25.20
C GLU A 436 -10.02 19.15 -25.05
N TYR A 437 -9.57 18.95 -23.80
CA TYR A 437 -8.35 18.22 -23.46
C TYR A 437 -8.71 16.92 -22.80
N THR A 438 -8.03 15.84 -23.13
CA THR A 438 -8.17 14.60 -22.39
C THR A 438 -6.82 14.06 -21.99
N MET A 439 -6.76 13.58 -20.76
CA MET A 439 -5.61 12.93 -20.19
C MET A 439 -6.01 11.61 -19.52
N GLU A 440 -5.24 10.57 -19.78
CA GLU A 440 -5.28 9.33 -19.03
C GLU A 440 -4.11 9.36 -18.05
N ILE A 441 -4.38 9.19 -16.76
CA ILE A 441 -3.42 9.18 -15.65
C ILE A 441 -3.66 7.88 -14.86
N ASN A 442 -2.86 6.86 -15.09
CA ASN A 442 -2.98 5.58 -14.39
C ASN A 442 -1.60 4.95 -14.16
N HIS A 443 -1.55 3.86 -13.37
CA HIS A 443 -0.29 3.19 -13.02
C HIS A 443 0.49 2.62 -14.21
N ARG A 444 -0.13 2.42 -15.38
CA ARG A 444 0.52 1.90 -16.59
C ARG A 444 1.21 2.99 -17.41
N GLY A 445 0.93 4.25 -17.12
CA GLY A 445 1.49 5.42 -17.81
C GLY A 445 0.44 6.50 -18.03
N LEU A 446 0.87 7.54 -18.74
CA LEU A 446 0.07 8.73 -19.00
C LEU A 446 -0.17 8.88 -20.50
N SER A 447 -1.35 9.36 -20.88
CA SER A 447 -1.68 9.67 -22.27
C SER A 447 -2.29 11.07 -22.37
N PHE A 448 -1.95 11.84 -23.41
CA PHE A 448 -2.43 13.21 -23.59
C PHE A 448 -2.85 13.49 -25.04
N TRP A 449 -4.04 14.06 -25.22
CA TRP A 449 -4.55 14.53 -26.50
C TRP A 449 -5.57 15.66 -26.30
N GLY A 450 -5.96 16.32 -27.37
CA GLY A 450 -6.91 17.42 -27.26
C GLY A 450 -7.13 18.16 -28.56
N LYS A 451 -8.11 19.06 -28.54
CA LYS A 451 -8.46 19.88 -29.68
C LYS A 451 -8.96 21.24 -29.22
N MET A 452 -8.92 22.20 -30.13
CA MET A 452 -9.52 23.52 -29.96
C MET A 452 -10.40 23.84 -31.16
N LYS A 453 -11.38 24.71 -30.94
CA LYS A 453 -12.19 25.32 -31.98
C LYS A 453 -12.06 26.83 -31.88
N GLU A 454 -11.62 27.43 -32.96
CA GLU A 454 -11.39 28.88 -33.10
C GLU A 454 -12.19 29.40 -34.29
N SER A 455 -12.60 30.66 -34.24
CA SER A 455 -13.28 31.31 -35.36
C SER A 455 -12.31 31.57 -36.52
N SER A 456 -12.78 31.51 -37.76
CA SER A 456 -11.94 31.70 -38.96
C SER A 456 -11.41 33.13 -39.12
N GLY A 457 -11.93 34.11 -38.37
CA GLY A 457 -11.54 35.52 -38.41
C GLY A 457 -10.69 35.97 -37.21
N GLU A 458 -10.13 35.04 -36.43
CA GLU A 458 -9.25 35.40 -35.32
C GLU A 458 -8.04 36.21 -35.79
N GLU A 459 -7.87 37.41 -35.23
CA GLU A 459 -6.78 38.33 -35.57
C GLU A 459 -5.40 37.74 -35.25
N HIS A 460 -5.31 36.96 -34.18
CA HIS A 460 -4.08 36.31 -33.76
C HIS A 460 -4.26 34.78 -33.70
N PRO A 461 -4.15 34.07 -34.84
CA PRO A 461 -4.43 32.64 -34.91
C PRO A 461 -3.70 31.84 -33.83
N THR A 462 -4.45 30.99 -33.11
CA THR A 462 -3.90 30.17 -32.04
C THR A 462 -3.21 28.94 -32.61
N VAL A 463 -2.12 28.50 -31.98
CA VAL A 463 -1.47 27.20 -32.23
C VAL A 463 -1.56 26.35 -30.98
N PHE A 464 -2.06 25.13 -31.13
CA PHE A 464 -2.18 24.14 -30.06
C PHE A 464 -1.04 23.13 -30.11
N TYR A 465 -0.50 22.80 -28.94
CA TYR A 465 0.47 21.71 -28.81
C TYR A 465 0.58 21.22 -27.36
N ILE A 466 1.10 20.00 -27.20
CA ILE A 466 1.46 19.43 -25.91
C ILE A 466 2.97 19.52 -25.75
N VAL A 467 3.45 19.85 -24.55
CA VAL A 467 4.88 19.80 -24.23
C VAL A 467 5.11 19.10 -22.91
N MET A 468 6.12 18.24 -22.86
CA MET A 468 6.76 17.85 -21.62
C MET A 468 8.04 18.65 -21.38
N GLN A 469 8.18 19.19 -20.17
CA GLN A 469 9.36 19.94 -19.73
C GLN A 469 9.98 19.29 -18.51
N THR A 470 11.30 19.21 -18.49
CA THR A 470 12.04 18.90 -17.27
C THR A 470 12.32 20.19 -16.49
N PRO A 471 12.28 20.15 -15.15
CA PRO A 471 12.80 21.23 -14.33
C PRO A 471 14.34 21.23 -14.43
N ASN A 472 14.97 22.11 -13.66
CA ASN A 472 16.38 21.91 -13.31
C ASN A 472 16.45 20.68 -12.39
N ILE A 473 16.87 19.55 -12.94
CA ILE A 473 16.90 18.24 -12.27
C ILE A 473 18.19 18.02 -11.46
N ALA A 474 19.15 18.94 -11.55
CA ALA A 474 20.38 18.95 -10.75
C ALA A 474 20.69 20.40 -10.34
N PRO A 475 19.87 21.02 -9.47
CA PRO A 475 20.04 22.42 -9.07
C PRO A 475 21.42 22.67 -8.43
N GLU A 476 21.97 21.68 -7.73
CA GLU A 476 23.31 21.71 -7.16
C GLU A 476 24.41 21.81 -8.23
N ALA A 477 24.22 21.24 -9.43
CA ALA A 477 25.12 21.43 -10.58
C ALA A 477 25.03 22.83 -11.20
N THR A 478 24.09 23.66 -10.75
CA THR A 478 23.90 25.04 -11.24
C THR A 478 24.48 26.08 -10.27
N LYS A 479 25.12 25.65 -9.17
CA LYS A 479 25.82 26.56 -8.25
C LYS A 479 26.98 27.25 -8.98
N GLU A 480 27.10 28.55 -8.77
CA GLU A 480 28.17 29.36 -9.36
C GLU A 480 29.55 28.85 -8.92
N GLY A 481 30.53 28.90 -9.83
CA GLY A 481 31.92 28.51 -9.55
C GLY A 481 32.23 27.00 -9.65
N LEU A 482 31.25 26.13 -9.92
CA LEU A 482 31.53 24.70 -10.14
C LEU A 482 32.31 24.47 -11.46
N THR A 483 33.29 23.58 -11.39
CA THR A 483 34.04 23.13 -12.58
C THR A 483 33.21 22.14 -13.41
N LEU A 484 33.52 21.98 -14.70
CA LEU A 484 32.87 20.98 -15.56
C LEU A 484 33.01 19.55 -15.01
N THR A 485 34.13 19.23 -14.36
CA THR A 485 34.35 17.94 -13.71
C THR A 485 33.37 17.72 -12.56
N ALA A 486 33.20 18.71 -11.67
CA ALA A 486 32.24 18.63 -10.58
C ALA A 486 30.79 18.50 -11.10
N ILE A 487 30.44 19.23 -12.17
CA ILE A 487 29.12 19.09 -12.82
C ILE A 487 28.93 17.66 -13.34
N LYS A 488 29.95 17.09 -14.02
CA LYS A 488 29.92 15.72 -14.54
C LYS A 488 29.69 14.68 -13.44
N GLU A 489 30.28 14.85 -12.26
CA GLU A 489 30.06 13.97 -11.10
C GLU A 489 28.63 14.05 -10.55
N ILE A 490 28.07 15.26 -10.53
CA ILE A 490 26.69 15.48 -10.07
C ILE A 490 25.70 14.82 -11.01
N VAL A 491 25.77 15.13 -12.32
CA VAL A 491 24.76 14.64 -13.28
C VAL A 491 25.05 13.24 -13.81
N GLY A 492 26.27 12.72 -13.62
CA GLY A 492 26.63 11.34 -13.87
C GLY A 492 26.26 10.84 -15.27
N THR A 493 25.55 9.71 -15.32
CA THR A 493 25.21 8.97 -16.55
C THR A 493 23.99 9.51 -17.30
N GLY A 494 23.39 10.60 -16.83
CA GLY A 494 22.17 11.16 -17.38
C GLY A 494 22.26 11.47 -18.85
N ALA A 495 21.24 11.06 -19.59
CA ALA A 495 21.10 11.45 -20.98
C ALA A 495 19.65 11.51 -21.41
N LEU A 496 19.42 12.36 -22.42
CA LEU A 496 18.25 12.28 -23.28
C LEU A 496 18.64 11.46 -24.50
N TYR A 497 17.96 10.35 -24.71
CA TYR A 497 18.05 9.58 -25.94
C TYR A 497 16.86 9.94 -26.82
N VAL A 498 17.10 10.17 -28.10
CA VAL A 498 16.03 10.44 -29.07
C VAL A 498 16.22 9.57 -30.30
N ASP A 499 15.10 9.18 -30.90
CA ASP A 499 15.09 8.41 -32.14
C ASP A 499 14.54 9.30 -33.26
N PRO A 500 15.38 9.97 -34.06
CA PRO A 500 14.93 10.79 -35.17
C PRO A 500 14.12 10.00 -36.21
N LEU A 501 13.30 10.69 -37.00
CA LEU A 501 12.52 10.03 -38.04
C LEU A 501 13.40 9.39 -39.11
N GLU A 502 14.44 10.13 -39.51
CA GLU A 502 15.26 9.87 -40.69
C GLU A 502 16.72 9.48 -40.37
N SER A 503 17.08 9.36 -39.09
CA SER A 503 18.46 9.04 -38.70
C SER A 503 18.52 8.07 -37.52
N LYS A 504 19.76 7.66 -37.17
CA LYS A 504 20.00 6.74 -36.05
C LYS A 504 19.74 7.43 -34.72
N ARG A 505 19.49 6.62 -33.69
CA ARG A 505 19.32 7.08 -32.30
C ARG A 505 20.47 7.99 -31.87
N ILE A 506 20.13 9.12 -31.27
CA ILE A 506 21.05 10.12 -30.74
C ILE A 506 21.05 10.03 -29.22
N LYS A 507 22.23 10.21 -28.61
CA LYS A 507 22.41 10.37 -27.16
C LYS A 507 22.83 11.81 -26.89
N LEU A 508 22.11 12.51 -26.02
CA LEU A 508 22.39 13.87 -25.57
C LEU A 508 22.75 13.80 -24.07
N PRO A 509 24.04 13.69 -23.71
CA PRO A 509 24.47 13.63 -22.33
C PRO A 509 24.12 14.91 -21.57
N MET A 510 23.73 14.77 -20.30
CA MET A 510 23.34 15.91 -19.47
C MET A 510 24.50 16.86 -19.20
N ALA A 511 25.72 16.35 -19.13
CA ALA A 511 26.90 17.16 -18.83
C ALA A 511 27.49 17.92 -20.02
N GLU A 512 27.00 17.68 -21.24
CA GLU A 512 27.46 18.38 -22.43
C GLU A 512 26.64 19.63 -22.68
N LYS A 513 27.29 20.73 -23.09
CA LYS A 513 26.61 22.00 -23.32
C LYS A 513 25.66 21.89 -24.51
N TRP A 514 24.52 22.55 -24.42
CA TRP A 514 23.56 22.60 -25.53
C TRP A 514 24.18 23.13 -26.82
N ASP A 515 25.10 24.09 -26.74
CA ASP A 515 25.68 24.71 -27.94
C ASP A 515 26.60 23.72 -28.68
N ASP A 516 27.28 22.83 -27.96
CA ASP A 516 28.13 21.79 -28.56
C ASP A 516 27.28 20.63 -29.10
N LEU A 517 26.27 20.19 -28.34
CA LEU A 517 25.29 19.22 -28.81
C LEU A 517 24.55 19.70 -30.07
N ARG A 518 24.24 20.99 -30.17
CA ARG A 518 23.58 21.56 -31.35
C ARG A 518 24.50 21.69 -32.55
N LYS A 519 25.81 21.86 -32.37
CA LYS A 519 26.77 21.80 -33.49
C LYS A 519 26.83 20.39 -34.06
N GLU A 520 26.80 19.37 -33.20
CA GLU A 520 26.84 17.97 -33.60
C GLU A 520 25.52 17.50 -34.24
N TYR A 521 24.39 17.90 -33.67
CA TYR A 521 23.05 17.38 -34.02
C TYR A 521 22.11 18.46 -34.59
N ASN A 522 22.55 19.27 -35.55
CA ASN A 522 21.73 20.35 -36.12
C ASN A 522 20.76 19.89 -37.23
N GLY A 523 19.58 20.51 -37.28
CA GLY A 523 18.68 20.44 -38.45
C GLY A 523 17.74 19.21 -38.50
N ARG A 524 17.26 18.91 -39.72
CA ARG A 524 16.24 17.87 -40.03
C ARG A 524 16.68 16.44 -39.68
N THR A 525 17.98 16.22 -39.49
CA THR A 525 18.53 14.91 -39.12
C THR A 525 18.32 14.58 -37.64
N ALA A 526 18.05 15.59 -36.80
CA ALA A 526 17.82 15.42 -35.36
C ALA A 526 16.38 15.64 -34.92
N ASN A 527 15.55 16.30 -35.75
CA ASN A 527 14.11 16.49 -35.57
C ASN A 527 13.40 16.43 -36.94
N PRO A 528 12.19 15.86 -37.05
CA PRO A 528 11.36 15.36 -35.96
C PRO A 528 11.82 14.00 -35.43
N ILE A 529 11.32 13.61 -34.27
CA ILE A 529 11.66 12.35 -33.58
C ILE A 529 10.44 11.44 -33.44
N LYS A 530 10.68 10.13 -33.37
CA LYS A 530 9.70 9.09 -33.07
C LYS A 530 9.46 8.98 -31.58
N THR A 531 10.53 9.00 -30.81
CA THR A 531 10.54 8.74 -29.37
C THR A 531 11.64 9.54 -28.68
N ALA A 532 11.42 9.81 -27.39
CA ALA A 532 12.40 10.38 -26.49
C ALA A 532 12.44 9.57 -25.19
N GLU A 533 13.62 9.40 -24.62
CA GLU A 533 13.86 8.63 -23.41
C GLU A 533 14.84 9.36 -22.49
N LEU A 534 14.41 9.66 -21.28
CA LEU A 534 15.26 10.17 -20.20
C LEU A 534 15.66 9.01 -19.30
N ASN A 535 16.97 8.87 -19.04
CA ASN A 535 17.52 7.78 -18.23
C ASN A 535 18.86 8.20 -17.60
N GLY A 536 19.25 7.50 -16.54
CA GLY A 536 20.47 7.72 -15.77
C GLY A 536 20.32 8.80 -14.70
N LYS A 537 21.35 8.98 -13.88
CA LYS A 537 21.41 10.07 -12.88
C LYS A 537 21.16 11.41 -13.59
N PRO A 538 20.36 12.37 -13.08
CA PRO A 538 19.70 12.40 -11.78
C PRO A 538 18.27 11.83 -11.79
N PHE A 539 17.83 11.11 -12.83
CA PHE A 539 16.52 10.44 -12.84
C PHE A 539 16.48 9.13 -12.02
N GLY A 540 17.56 8.83 -11.29
CA GLY A 540 17.69 7.62 -10.49
C GLY A 540 17.53 6.34 -11.32
N SER A 541 16.76 5.39 -10.80
CA SER A 541 16.40 4.13 -11.47
C SER A 541 15.30 4.25 -12.53
N HIS A 542 14.81 5.48 -12.79
CA HIS A 542 13.71 5.71 -13.71
C HIS A 542 14.19 5.82 -15.14
N LYS A 543 13.39 5.22 -16.02
CA LYS A 543 13.40 5.46 -17.45
C LYS A 543 12.05 6.06 -17.85
N ILE A 544 12.10 7.29 -18.37
CA ILE A 544 10.91 8.04 -18.78
C ILE A 544 10.88 8.09 -20.29
N MET A 545 9.95 7.35 -20.89
CA MET A 545 9.81 7.24 -22.33
C MET A 545 8.60 8.03 -22.81
N LEU A 546 8.81 8.92 -23.77
CA LEU A 546 7.77 9.66 -24.46
C LEU A 546 7.64 9.16 -25.90
N ALA A 547 6.42 8.79 -26.28
CA ALA A 547 6.13 8.24 -27.59
C ALA A 547 4.72 8.62 -28.05
N PRO A 548 4.56 9.39 -29.13
CA PRO A 548 3.29 9.47 -29.84
C PRO A 548 2.84 8.10 -30.32
N THR A 549 1.52 7.88 -30.34
CA THR A 549 0.97 6.63 -30.88
C THR A 549 1.19 6.52 -32.40
N ASN A 550 1.26 7.67 -33.08
CA ASN A 550 1.53 7.77 -34.51
C ASN A 550 2.18 9.13 -34.81
N VAL A 551 3.14 9.14 -35.74
CA VAL A 551 3.93 10.32 -36.15
C VAL A 551 3.49 10.92 -37.49
N LYS A 552 2.62 10.25 -38.27
CA LYS A 552 2.18 10.73 -39.59
C LYS A 552 1.42 12.05 -39.47
N GLY A 553 1.89 13.10 -40.16
CA GLY A 553 1.30 14.44 -40.11
C GLY A 553 1.53 15.15 -38.77
N MET A 554 2.46 14.65 -37.96
CA MET A 554 2.77 15.16 -36.63
C MET A 554 4.24 15.52 -36.54
N HIS A 555 4.52 16.52 -35.73
CA HIS A 555 5.86 17.01 -35.46
C HIS A 555 6.16 16.87 -33.97
N PHE A 556 6.86 15.79 -33.60
CA PHE A 556 7.43 15.61 -32.27
C PHE A 556 8.90 16.01 -32.31
N HIS A 557 9.35 16.87 -31.41
CA HIS A 557 10.73 17.36 -31.41
C HIS A 557 11.26 17.60 -30.01
N TRP A 558 12.59 17.59 -29.89
CA TRP A 558 13.30 18.00 -28.68
C TRP A 558 13.94 19.38 -28.86
N GLY A 559 14.34 20.00 -27.75
CA GLY A 559 15.05 21.27 -27.78
C GLY A 559 15.50 21.76 -26.40
N LYS A 560 16.32 22.81 -26.44
CA LYS A 560 16.83 23.57 -25.29
C LYS A 560 15.72 24.40 -24.65
N GLY A 561 15.59 24.36 -23.32
CA GLY A 561 14.74 25.29 -22.57
C GLY A 561 15.29 26.73 -22.61
N TYR A 562 14.45 27.73 -22.29
CA TYR A 562 14.74 29.16 -22.55
C TYR A 562 16.08 29.69 -22.00
N SER A 563 16.60 29.16 -20.89
CA SER A 563 17.78 29.71 -20.19
C SER A 563 18.85 28.68 -19.78
N GLY A 564 18.70 27.40 -20.12
CA GLY A 564 19.65 26.36 -19.70
C GLY A 564 20.89 26.32 -20.58
N MET A 565 22.09 26.32 -20.03
CA MET A 565 23.35 26.00 -20.72
C MET A 565 23.50 24.50 -21.00
N PHE A 566 22.97 23.64 -20.12
CA PHE A 566 23.06 22.19 -20.18
C PHE A 566 21.68 21.51 -20.22
N PRO A 567 21.56 20.28 -20.74
CA PRO A 567 20.30 19.54 -20.74
C PRO A 567 19.66 19.35 -19.36
N PHE A 568 20.43 19.07 -18.30
CA PHE A 568 19.85 18.90 -16.95
C PHE A 568 19.14 20.16 -16.39
N GLN A 569 19.37 21.32 -16.99
CA GLN A 569 18.73 22.55 -16.52
C GLN A 569 17.31 22.71 -17.07
N SER A 570 17.07 22.27 -18.30
CA SER A 570 15.74 22.20 -18.91
C SER A 570 15.78 21.55 -20.30
N ILE A 571 14.99 20.49 -20.46
CA ILE A 571 14.68 19.86 -21.74
C ILE A 571 13.24 20.18 -22.11
N TYR A 572 13.01 20.44 -23.41
CA TYR A 572 11.69 20.68 -23.98
C TYR A 572 11.37 19.60 -25.01
N LEU A 573 10.31 18.81 -24.78
CA LEU A 573 9.82 17.79 -25.71
C LEU A 573 8.42 18.20 -26.17
N SER A 574 8.30 18.70 -27.40
CA SER A 574 7.06 19.31 -27.89
C SER A 574 6.43 18.50 -29.01
N TYR A 575 5.13 18.29 -28.89
CA TYR A 575 4.33 17.49 -29.79
C TYR A 575 3.15 18.28 -30.35
N ARG A 576 3.01 18.30 -31.68
CA ARG A 576 2.04 19.11 -32.43
C ARG A 576 1.79 18.52 -33.81
N THR A 577 0.85 19.05 -34.58
CA THR A 577 0.71 18.74 -36.02
C THR A 577 1.77 19.45 -36.85
N GLU A 578 2.02 18.96 -38.07
CA GLU A 578 2.90 19.66 -39.02
C GLU A 578 2.38 21.07 -39.35
N GLU A 579 1.07 21.26 -39.47
CA GLU A 579 0.47 22.59 -39.68
C GLU A 579 0.66 23.52 -38.49
N ALA A 580 0.55 23.01 -37.25
CA ALA A 580 0.94 23.77 -36.07
C ALA A 580 2.42 24.19 -36.11
N MET A 581 3.30 23.35 -36.67
CA MET A 581 4.71 23.68 -36.81
C MET A 581 4.93 24.79 -37.85
N LYS A 582 4.35 24.66 -39.05
CA LYS A 582 4.40 25.69 -40.10
C LYS A 582 3.86 27.03 -39.59
N ALA A 583 2.78 27.00 -38.80
CA ALA A 583 2.23 28.19 -38.14
C ALA A 583 3.21 28.82 -37.14
N ILE A 584 4.00 28.03 -36.40
CA ILE A 584 5.02 28.57 -35.49
C ILE A 584 6.18 29.21 -36.27
N GLU A 585 6.64 28.57 -37.34
CA GLU A 585 7.73 29.04 -38.20
C GLU A 585 7.38 30.35 -38.92
N SER A 586 6.13 30.48 -39.36
CA SER A 586 5.58 31.71 -39.94
C SER A 586 5.11 32.72 -38.90
N TYR A 587 5.26 32.44 -37.60
CA TYR A 587 4.75 33.28 -36.52
C TYR A 587 3.26 33.62 -36.63
N GLY A 588 2.46 32.68 -37.11
CA GLY A 588 1.02 32.81 -37.32
C GLY A 588 0.63 33.57 -38.58
N GLU A 589 1.55 33.81 -39.52
CA GLU A 589 1.24 34.47 -40.79
C GLU A 589 0.77 33.50 -41.87
N GLY A 590 -0.03 34.03 -42.80
CA GLY A 590 -0.59 33.26 -43.92
C GLY A 590 -1.87 32.52 -43.55
N LYS A 591 -2.36 31.71 -44.49
CA LYS A 591 -3.56 30.89 -44.27
C LYS A 591 -3.21 29.76 -43.31
N VAL A 592 -3.77 29.80 -42.11
CA VAL A 592 -3.50 28.79 -41.08
C VAL A 592 -4.60 27.74 -41.07
N ASP A 593 -4.26 26.48 -41.34
CA ASP A 593 -5.21 25.36 -41.33
C ASP A 593 -5.73 25.10 -39.90
N SER A 594 -6.99 24.69 -39.79
CA SER A 594 -7.60 24.17 -38.56
C SER A 594 -6.84 23.00 -37.94
N ASP A 595 -6.10 22.22 -38.72
CA ASP A 595 -5.28 21.11 -38.23
C ASP A 595 -4.20 21.54 -37.23
N ARG A 596 -3.88 22.84 -37.12
CA ARG A 596 -2.99 23.38 -36.07
C ARG A 596 -3.55 23.28 -34.65
N LEU A 597 -4.85 23.03 -34.51
CA LEU A 597 -5.61 23.10 -33.27
C LEU A 597 -5.90 21.72 -32.66
N ILE A 598 -5.35 20.64 -33.21
CA ILE A 598 -5.72 19.28 -32.81
C ILE A 598 -4.51 18.35 -32.60
N ILE A 599 -4.64 17.51 -31.58
CA ILE A 599 -3.88 16.29 -31.39
C ILE A 599 -4.93 15.19 -31.14
N PRO A 600 -5.22 14.33 -32.13
CA PRO A 600 -6.30 13.35 -32.01
C PRO A 600 -5.91 12.14 -31.14
N LYS A 601 -6.89 11.42 -30.56
CA LYS A 601 -6.66 10.27 -29.65
C LYS A 601 -5.81 9.16 -30.27
N ASN A 602 -5.97 8.89 -31.58
CA ASN A 602 -5.16 7.90 -32.32
C ASN A 602 -3.72 8.35 -32.58
N LYS A 603 -3.39 9.62 -32.30
CA LYS A 603 -2.04 10.19 -32.32
C LYS A 603 -1.64 10.74 -30.96
N ARG A 604 -2.29 10.34 -29.85
CA ARG A 604 -1.98 10.87 -28.50
C ARG A 604 -0.50 10.68 -28.12
N LEU A 605 0.01 11.61 -27.31
CA LEU A 605 1.34 11.51 -26.70
C LEU A 605 1.26 10.61 -25.47
N ASN A 606 2.04 9.53 -25.45
CA ASN A 606 2.16 8.68 -24.26
C ASN A 606 3.44 9.00 -23.50
N VAL A 607 3.36 9.01 -22.17
CA VAL A 607 4.50 9.09 -21.25
C VAL A 607 4.49 7.83 -20.40
N LYS A 608 5.49 6.98 -20.58
CA LYS A 608 5.68 5.74 -19.81
C LYS A 608 6.84 5.93 -18.86
N ILE A 609 6.59 5.73 -17.57
CA ILE A 609 7.61 5.78 -16.54
C ILE A 609 7.79 4.34 -16.07
N ILE A 610 8.98 3.80 -16.33
CA ILE A 610 9.34 2.45 -15.92
C ILE A 610 10.56 2.52 -15.01
N ARG A 611 10.65 1.56 -14.10
CA ARG A 611 11.86 1.36 -13.29
C ARG A 611 12.73 0.32 -14.00
N GLY A 612 14.01 0.62 -14.20
CA GLY A 612 14.98 -0.39 -14.63
C GLY A 612 15.19 -1.43 -13.53
N ARG A 613 15.52 -2.68 -13.88
CA ARG A 613 16.27 -3.52 -12.93
C ARG A 613 17.63 -2.85 -12.82
N GLY A 614 17.97 -2.36 -11.64
CA GLY A 614 19.31 -1.81 -11.34
C GLY A 614 20.40 -2.80 -11.68
#